data_AF-U6DUB9-F1
#
_entry.id   AF-U6DUB9-F1
#
_cell.length_a   1.000
_cell.length_b   1.000
_cell.length_c   1.000
_cell.angle_alpha   90.00
_cell.angle_beta   90.00
_cell.angle_gamma   90.00
#
_symmetry.space_group_name_H-M   'P 1'
#
loop_
_entity.id
_entity.type
_entity.pdbx_description
1 polymer ?
#
loop_
_entity_poly.entity_id
_entity_poly.type
_entity_poly.pdbx_seq_one_letter_code
_entity_poly.pdbx_strand_id
1 'polypeptide(L)'
;ELCQSSGKVWKEQFRVRWPSLMKHYSPTDYVNWLEEYKVRQKAGLEARKIVASFSKRFFSEHVPCNGFSDIENLEGPEIFFEDELVCILNMEG
;
A
#
# COMPACT_ATOMS: atom_id res chain seq x y z
N GLU A 1 28.82 12.44 -6.94
CA GLU A 1 28.27 11.11 -7.23
C GLU A 1 27.60 10.48 -6.00
N LEU A 2 26.47 11.02 -5.52
CA LEU A 2 25.83 10.55 -4.25
C LEU A 2 24.38 10.07 -4.40
N CYS A 3 23.84 9.94 -5.61
CA CYS A 3 22.40 9.72 -5.82
C CYS A 3 22.02 8.36 -6.45
N GLN A 4 23.00 7.52 -6.83
CA GLN A 4 22.67 6.20 -7.43
C GLN A 4 22.51 5.08 -6.38
N SER A 5 23.18 5.19 -5.24
CA SER A 5 23.12 4.20 -4.15
C SER A 5 21.79 4.26 -3.41
N SER A 6 21.28 5.47 -3.14
CA SER A 6 19.98 5.69 -2.48
C SER A 6 18.82 5.14 -3.31
N GLY A 7 18.81 5.38 -4.62
CA GLY A 7 17.77 4.85 -5.52
C GLY A 7 17.69 3.31 -5.51
N LYS A 8 18.85 2.61 -5.49
CA LYS A 8 18.90 1.14 -5.41
C LYS A 8 18.38 0.61 -4.08
N VAL A 9 18.71 1.28 -2.97
CA VAL A 9 18.22 0.88 -1.64
C VAL A 9 16.69 0.99 -1.57
N TRP A 10 16.12 2.11 -2.03
CA TRP A 10 14.66 2.30 -2.01
C TRP A 10 13.95 1.37 -2.97
N LYS A 11 14.54 1.06 -4.14
CA LYS A 11 14.00 0.03 -5.05
C LYS A 11 13.94 -1.33 -4.38
N GLU A 12 14.98 -1.71 -3.65
CA GLU A 12 15.03 -3.00 -2.96
C GLU A 12 14.03 -3.07 -1.81
N GLN A 13 13.94 -2.02 -0.99
CA GLN A 13 12.93 -1.92 0.07
C GLN A 13 11.51 -2.00 -0.50
N PHE A 14 11.27 -1.31 -1.62
CA PHE A 14 10.00 -1.37 -2.33
C PHE A 14 9.69 -2.79 -2.83
N ARG A 15 10.68 -3.47 -3.44
CA ARG A 15 10.54 -4.85 -3.92
C ARG A 15 10.21 -5.84 -2.82
N VAL A 16 10.85 -5.73 -1.66
CA VAL A 16 10.60 -6.61 -0.51
C VAL A 16 9.19 -6.40 0.03
N ARG A 17 8.73 -5.14 0.10
CA ARG A 17 7.43 -4.80 0.68
C ARG A 17 6.26 -5.06 -0.27
N TRP A 18 6.43 -4.76 -1.55
CA TRP A 18 5.41 -4.85 -2.59
C TRP A 18 5.94 -5.57 -3.84
N PRO A 19 6.21 -6.89 -3.75
CA PRO A 19 6.81 -7.65 -4.84
C PRO A 19 5.88 -7.76 -6.06
N SER A 20 4.55 -7.79 -5.90
CA SER A 20 3.61 -7.86 -7.02
C SER A 20 3.62 -6.57 -7.84
N LEU A 21 3.67 -5.41 -7.15
CA LEU A 21 3.73 -4.09 -7.78
C LEU A 21 4.95 -3.89 -8.67
N MET A 22 6.06 -4.60 -8.40
CA MET A 22 7.25 -4.53 -9.25
C MET A 22 7.00 -4.92 -10.70
N LYS A 23 5.99 -5.76 -10.96
CA LYS A 23 5.61 -6.18 -12.31
C LYS A 23 5.04 -5.03 -13.16
N HIS A 24 4.62 -3.93 -12.53
CA HIS A 24 3.99 -2.79 -13.20
C HIS A 24 4.97 -1.66 -13.53
N TYR A 25 6.21 -1.71 -13.04
CA TYR A 25 7.22 -0.73 -13.39
C TYR A 25 8.05 -1.22 -14.56
N SER A 26 8.16 -0.41 -15.62
CA SER A 26 9.05 -0.74 -16.72
C SER A 26 10.52 -0.63 -16.29
N PRO A 27 11.40 -1.53 -16.76
CA PRO A 27 12.84 -1.38 -16.59
C PRO A 27 13.42 -0.10 -17.22
N THR A 28 12.70 0.49 -18.18
CA THR A 28 13.12 1.69 -18.92
C THR A 28 12.69 2.99 -18.27
N ASP A 29 11.74 2.95 -17.34
CA ASP A 29 11.19 4.15 -16.74
C ASP A 29 12.10 4.66 -15.61
N TYR A 30 12.34 5.97 -15.61
CA TYR A 30 12.98 6.59 -14.47
C TYR A 30 11.97 6.72 -13.34
N VAL A 31 12.17 5.92 -12.28
CA VAL A 31 11.31 5.93 -11.08
C VAL A 31 12.11 6.48 -9.91
N ASN A 32 11.58 7.53 -9.27
CA ASN A 32 12.10 7.99 -7.98
C ASN A 32 11.58 7.07 -6.87
N TRP A 33 12.33 6.00 -6.58
CA TRP A 33 11.93 4.97 -5.62
C TRP A 33 11.68 5.48 -4.20
N LEU A 34 12.33 6.56 -3.77
CA LEU A 34 12.07 7.16 -2.45
C LEU A 34 10.68 7.78 -2.40
N GLU A 35 10.33 8.58 -3.40
CA GLU A 35 9.02 9.23 -3.46
C GLU A 35 7.91 8.21 -3.69
N GLU A 36 8.14 7.24 -4.58
CA GLU A 36 7.19 6.15 -4.80
C GLU A 36 6.94 5.37 -3.50
N TYR A 37 8.00 5.02 -2.76
CA TYR A 37 7.87 4.35 -1.47
C TYR A 37 7.06 5.17 -0.47
N LYS A 38 7.29 6.48 -0.37
CA LYS A 38 6.53 7.36 0.54
C LYS A 38 5.04 7.43 0.17
N VAL A 39 4.73 7.56 -1.12
CA VAL A 39 3.34 7.60 -1.62
C VAL A 39 2.61 6.31 -1.25
N ARG A 40 3.23 5.15 -1.54
CA ARG A 40 2.66 3.84 -1.20
C ARG A 40 2.54 3.64 0.31
N GLN A 41 3.56 4.03 1.07
CA GLN A 41 3.52 3.94 2.53
C GLN A 41 2.37 4.78 3.12
N LYS A 42 2.13 5.99 2.60
CA LYS A 42 1.01 6.84 3.04
C LYS A 42 -0.33 6.19 2.70
N ALA A 43 -0.51 5.71 1.47
CA ALA A 43 -1.73 5.04 1.05
C ALA A 43 -2.02 3.78 1.89
N GLY A 44 -1.00 2.97 2.17
CA GLY A 44 -1.14 1.77 3.00
C GLY A 44 -1.47 2.10 4.46
N LEU A 45 -0.95 3.21 5.02
CA LEU A 45 -1.35 3.68 6.34
C LEU A 45 -2.82 4.11 6.39
N GLU A 46 -3.32 4.79 5.35
CA GLU A 46 -4.75 5.15 5.28
C GLU A 46 -5.64 3.90 5.14
N ALA A 47 -5.26 2.94 4.29
CA ALA A 47 -5.96 1.66 4.19
C ALA A 47 -6.01 0.93 5.54
N ARG A 48 -4.88 0.87 6.27
CA ARG A 48 -4.82 0.30 7.62
C ARG A 48 -5.74 1.01 8.61
N LYS A 49 -5.79 2.34 8.59
CA LYS A 49 -6.70 3.12 9.46
C LYS A 49 -8.16 2.81 9.14
N ILE A 50 -8.50 2.72 7.85
CA ILE A 50 -9.84 2.37 7.39
C ILE A 50 -10.21 0.96 7.87
N VAL A 51 -9.36 -0.04 7.63
CA VAL A 51 -9.55 -1.42 8.13
C VAL A 51 -9.70 -1.47 9.66
N ALA A 52 -8.82 -0.78 10.39
CA ALA A 52 -8.90 -0.70 11.86
C ALA A 52 -10.13 0.09 12.35
N SER A 53 -10.73 0.95 11.53
CA SER A 53 -12.00 1.59 11.84
C SER A 53 -13.18 0.62 11.71
N PHE A 54 -13.07 -0.36 10.80
CA PHE A 54 -14.07 -1.43 10.68
C PHE A 54 -14.06 -2.33 11.88
N SER A 55 -12.90 -2.76 12.39
CA SER A 55 -12.88 -3.60 13.60
C SER A 55 -13.63 -2.92 14.75
N LYS A 56 -13.49 -1.60 14.94
CA LYS A 56 -14.25 -0.82 15.93
C LYS A 56 -15.76 -0.73 15.62
N ARG A 57 -16.15 -0.57 14.35
CA ARG A 57 -17.56 -0.52 13.92
C ARG A 57 -18.23 -1.90 13.92
N PHE A 58 -17.49 -2.99 13.73
CA PHE A 58 -18.00 -4.36 13.85
C PHE A 58 -18.46 -4.68 15.29
N PHE A 59 -17.87 -4.03 16.30
CA PHE A 59 -18.34 -4.11 17.69
C PHE A 59 -19.54 -3.19 17.99
N SER A 60 -19.96 -2.36 17.05
CA SER A 60 -21.04 -1.37 17.19
C SER A 60 -22.03 -1.57 16.05
N GLU A 61 -22.97 -2.51 16.22
CA GLU A 61 -24.22 -2.70 15.46
C GLU A 61 -24.34 -1.88 14.16
N HIS A 62 -24.29 -2.56 13.01
CA HIS A 62 -24.41 -2.08 11.62
C HIS A 62 -23.06 -1.82 10.93
N VAL A 63 -22.53 -2.89 10.31
CA VAL A 63 -21.53 -2.78 9.25
C VAL A 63 -22.22 -2.12 8.05
N PRO A 64 -21.82 -0.92 7.62
CA PRO A 64 -22.38 -0.34 6.40
C PRO A 64 -21.90 -1.21 5.21
N CYS A 65 -22.84 -1.63 4.34
CA CYS A 65 -22.58 -2.55 3.21
C CYS A 65 -21.51 -2.07 2.21
N ASN A 66 -21.04 -0.83 2.35
CA ASN A 66 -20.04 -0.15 1.54
C ASN A 66 -18.70 0.02 2.29
N GLY A 67 -18.37 -0.86 3.24
CA GLY A 67 -17.15 -0.74 4.06
C GLY A 67 -15.84 -0.58 3.27
N PHE A 68 -15.75 -1.08 2.04
CA PHE A 68 -14.53 -0.92 1.26
C PHE A 68 -14.54 0.26 0.28
N SER A 69 -15.66 0.98 0.14
CA SER A 69 -15.73 2.14 -0.75
C SER A 69 -14.79 3.28 -0.34
N ASP A 70 -14.45 3.39 0.95
CA ASP A 70 -13.46 4.35 1.41
C ASP A 70 -12.03 4.00 0.92
N ILE A 71 -11.75 2.71 0.65
CA ILE A 71 -10.49 2.24 0.07
C ILE A 71 -10.50 2.42 -1.46
N GLU A 72 -11.63 2.17 -2.11
CA GLU A 72 -11.82 2.42 -3.56
C GLU A 72 -11.62 3.91 -3.93
N ASN A 73 -11.86 4.82 -2.98
CA ASN A 73 -11.63 6.26 -3.14
C ASN A 73 -10.18 6.71 -2.85
N LEU A 74 -9.29 5.81 -2.40
CA LEU A 74 -7.89 6.18 -2.16
C LEU A 74 -7.12 6.30 -3.47
N GLU A 75 -6.25 7.31 -3.56
CA GLU A 75 -5.36 7.47 -4.71
C GLU A 75 -4.31 6.34 -4.76
N GLY A 76 -4.49 5.41 -5.69
CA GLY A 76 -3.56 4.31 -5.94
C GLY A 76 -4.14 3.25 -6.89
N PRO A 77 -3.31 2.37 -7.47
CA PRO A 77 -3.77 1.27 -8.29
C PRO A 77 -4.42 0.22 -7.38
N GLU A 78 -5.52 -0.38 -7.86
CA GLU A 78 -6.28 -1.40 -7.12
C GLU A 78 -5.40 -2.54 -6.61
N ILE A 79 -4.47 -3.03 -7.44
CA ILE A 79 -3.53 -4.10 -7.07
C ILE A 79 -2.63 -3.77 -5.87
N PHE A 80 -2.36 -2.48 -5.61
CA PHE A 80 -1.63 -2.08 -4.41
C PHE A 80 -2.48 -2.29 -3.15
N PHE A 81 -3.76 -1.93 -3.22
CA PHE A 81 -4.65 -2.07 -2.08
C PHE A 81 -4.99 -3.54 -1.81
N GLU A 82 -5.10 -4.38 -2.84
CA GLU A 82 -5.22 -5.83 -2.67
C GLU A 82 -4.03 -6.42 -1.90
N ASP A 83 -2.79 -6.13 -2.34
CA ASP A 83 -1.56 -6.56 -1.67
C ASP A 83 -1.50 -6.07 -0.21
N GLU A 84 -1.85 -4.80 0.03
CA GLU A 84 -1.82 -4.20 1.37
C GLU A 84 -2.88 -4.81 2.29
N LEU A 85 -4.10 -5.07 1.78
CA LEU A 85 -5.17 -5.73 2.55
C LEU A 85 -4.80 -7.17 2.92
N VAL A 86 -4.22 -7.93 2.00
CA VAL A 86 -3.69 -9.28 2.28
C VAL A 86 -2.58 -9.22 3.33
N CYS A 87 -1.69 -8.23 3.26
CA CYS A 87 -0.62 -8.02 4.24
C CYS A 87 -1.19 -7.71 5.64
N ILE A 88 -2.23 -6.88 5.73
CA ILE A 88 -2.91 -6.58 7.01
C ILE A 88 -3.53 -7.84 7.60
N LEU A 89 -4.30 -8.60 6.81
CA LEU A 89 -4.94 -9.85 7.26
C LEU A 89 -3.93 -10.89 7.75
N ASN A 90 -2.78 -10.99 7.10
CA ASN A 90 -1.71 -11.92 7.49
C ASN A 90 -0.90 -11.46 8.72
N MET A 91 -1.01 -10.18 9.14
CA MET A 91 -0.37 -9.68 10.36
C MET A 91 -1.24 -9.85 11.62
N GLU A 92 -2.54 -10.09 11.46
CA GLU A 92 -3.48 -10.37 12.56
C GLU A 92 -3.65 -11.87 12.87
N GLY A 93 -2.79 -12.74 12.29
CA GLY A 93 -2.72 -14.18 12.54
C GLY A 93 -1.70 -14.58 13.59
#